data_AF-A0A536SA33-F1
#
_entry.id   AF-A0A536SA33-F1
#
_cell.length_a   1.000
_cell.length_b   1.000
_cell.length_c   1.000
_cell.angle_alpha   90.00
_cell.angle_beta   90.00
_cell.angle_gamma   90.00
#
_symmetry.space_group_name_H-M   'P 1'
#
loop_
_entity.id
_entity.type
_entity.pdbx_description
1 polymer ?
#
loop_
_entity_poly.entity_id
_entity_poly.type
_entity_poly.pdbx_seq_one_letter_code
_entity_poly.pdbx_strand_id
1 'polypeptide(L)'
;MNLLNESLWRDEAFAASLVRHEPLEIIGLSAGDATPPLFYLVLHYWVGAFGDSEVAMRALTFLFFLLTALVMFLLGSELGGRARWWLLGLSLSQPFLFRYGFEVRAYSLLALLTATTILFYVRRNHVALALSGIALLFTHIFGVWIVAVLLGWSVAKRETILPLLVPLAANLPWAFNYISFGRAASGWWLPSPTADSFALYLTKLGAPLLLVLIPVAAATAGQRRFPLAALLWLVPIVGALIVSQIKPVFLDRYLIVIVPAQLLLLAPPPTTRHFRYLTVVVLLAQISLSAYLFMHPAKPPFRELAAYLESQRRPGDVVVNMDPLTYFESHYYGLDSKILSPSTEIPIYMGSVLIPAGDVISALPADADRYFWIELHDSPTERHPLPLPLLDERAFGKLTLSLYLTH
;
A
#
# COMPACT_ATOMS: atom_id res chain seq x y z
N MET A 1 18.63 -5.22 10.87
CA MET A 1 17.25 -5.32 10.36
C MET A 1 17.21 -4.71 8.96
N ASN A 2 16.44 -5.26 8.03
CA ASN A 2 16.23 -4.74 6.67
C ASN A 2 14.75 -4.85 6.31
N LEU A 3 14.35 -4.42 5.11
CA LEU A 3 12.93 -4.44 4.70
C LEU A 3 12.27 -5.84 4.70
N LEU A 4 13.05 -6.94 4.64
CA LEU A 4 12.49 -8.30 4.68
C LEU A 4 12.09 -8.74 6.09
N ASN A 5 12.78 -8.24 7.11
CA ASN A 5 12.64 -8.71 8.50
C ASN A 5 12.42 -7.60 9.52
N GLU A 6 12.07 -6.40 9.06
CA GLU A 6 11.51 -5.36 9.91
C GLU A 6 10.10 -5.76 10.38
N SER A 7 9.74 -5.30 11.57
CA SER A 7 8.42 -5.58 12.15
C SER A 7 7.29 -5.18 11.19
N LEU A 8 6.24 -6.01 11.12
CA LEU A 8 4.95 -5.60 10.57
C LEU A 8 4.44 -4.35 11.27
N TRP A 9 3.79 -3.48 10.51
CA TRP A 9 3.27 -2.21 11.00
C TRP A 9 1.86 -1.96 10.49
N ARG A 10 0.96 -1.52 11.37
CA ARG A 10 -0.40 -1.03 11.08
C ARG A 10 -1.16 -1.94 10.13
N ASP A 11 -1.28 -1.51 8.87
CA ASP A 11 -2.10 -2.13 7.85
C ASP A 11 -1.53 -3.48 7.37
N GLU A 12 -0.24 -3.75 7.61
CA GLU A 12 0.36 -5.07 7.40
C GLU A 12 -0.03 -6.05 8.50
N ALA A 13 -0.04 -5.60 9.76
CA ALA A 13 -0.48 -6.44 10.88
C ALA A 13 -1.98 -6.73 10.77
N PHE A 14 -2.78 -5.75 10.35
CA PHE A 14 -4.18 -5.97 9.97
C PHE A 14 -4.31 -7.03 8.86
N ALA A 15 -3.51 -6.93 7.78
CA ALA A 15 -3.54 -7.92 6.71
C ALA A 15 -3.16 -9.32 7.22
N ALA A 16 -2.13 -9.43 8.06
CA ALA A 16 -1.71 -10.70 8.66
C ALA A 16 -2.79 -11.32 9.56
N SER A 17 -3.55 -10.50 10.29
CA SER A 17 -4.70 -10.97 11.08
C SER A 17 -5.89 -11.36 10.22
N LEU A 18 -6.21 -10.58 9.18
CA LEU A 18 -7.36 -10.82 8.31
C LEU A 18 -7.24 -12.17 7.59
N VAL A 19 -6.06 -12.49 7.05
CA VAL A 19 -5.86 -13.68 6.22
C VAL A 19 -5.88 -15.01 6.97
N ARG A 20 -6.02 -14.98 8.30
CA ARG A 20 -6.21 -16.18 9.13
C ARG A 20 -7.65 -16.71 9.12
N HIS A 21 -8.59 -15.94 8.57
CA HIS A 21 -10.00 -16.32 8.46
C HIS A 21 -10.27 -17.17 7.22
N GLU A 22 -11.45 -17.80 7.16
CA GLU A 22 -11.87 -18.58 5.98
C GLU A 22 -12.09 -17.66 4.76
N PRO A 23 -11.91 -18.14 3.51
CA PRO A 23 -11.98 -17.29 2.32
C PRO A 23 -13.28 -16.46 2.17
N LEU A 24 -14.43 -17.02 2.54
CA LEU A 24 -15.70 -16.28 2.49
C LEU A 24 -15.78 -15.20 3.58
N GLU A 25 -15.22 -15.46 4.76
CA GLU A 25 -15.12 -14.49 5.85
C GLU A 25 -14.17 -13.36 5.46
N ILE A 26 -13.03 -13.65 4.82
CA ILE A 26 -12.11 -12.64 4.30
C ILE A 26 -12.84 -11.67 3.36
N ILE A 27 -13.69 -12.18 2.45
CA ILE A 27 -14.48 -11.34 1.55
C ILE A 27 -15.41 -10.44 2.35
N GLY A 28 -16.15 -10.99 3.32
CA GLY A 28 -17.07 -10.22 4.17
C GLY A 28 -16.37 -9.16 5.02
N LEU A 29 -15.31 -9.54 5.72
CA LEU A 29 -14.52 -8.67 6.60
C LEU A 29 -13.82 -7.56 5.80
N SER A 30 -13.31 -7.85 4.61
CA SER A 30 -12.71 -6.84 3.72
C SER A 30 -13.71 -5.82 3.19
N ALA A 31 -15.02 -6.11 3.19
CA ALA A 31 -16.05 -5.12 2.84
C ALA A 31 -16.16 -3.99 3.90
N GLY A 32 -15.68 -4.26 5.12
CA GLY A 32 -15.48 -3.27 6.18
C GLY A 32 -14.13 -2.55 6.12
N ASP A 33 -13.28 -2.82 5.13
CA ASP A 33 -11.99 -2.15 4.88
C ASP A 33 -12.03 -1.36 3.56
N ALA A 34 -11.07 -0.45 3.38
CA ALA A 34 -10.88 0.28 2.13
C ALA A 34 -10.29 -0.59 1.00
N THR A 35 -9.78 -1.79 1.31
CA THR A 35 -9.11 -2.67 0.34
C THR A 35 -10.01 -3.84 -0.06
N PRO A 36 -10.30 -4.04 -1.35
CA PRO A 36 -11.02 -5.21 -1.85
C PRO A 36 -10.32 -6.55 -1.59
N PRO A 37 -11.01 -7.69 -1.79
CA PRO A 37 -10.59 -8.96 -1.23
C PRO A 37 -9.44 -9.65 -1.98
N LEU A 38 -9.14 -9.31 -3.24
CA LEU A 38 -8.25 -10.15 -4.05
C LEU A 38 -6.86 -10.31 -3.44
N PHE A 39 -6.28 -9.21 -2.92
CA PHE A 39 -4.97 -9.27 -2.28
C PHE A 39 -4.99 -10.18 -1.06
N TYR A 40 -5.99 -10.04 -0.18
CA TYR A 40 -6.11 -10.84 1.03
C TYR A 40 -6.35 -12.31 0.73
N LEU A 41 -7.16 -12.64 -0.28
CA LEU A 41 -7.37 -14.02 -0.71
C LEU A 41 -6.07 -14.66 -1.23
N VAL A 42 -5.30 -13.93 -2.04
CA VAL A 42 -4.02 -14.45 -2.54
C VAL A 42 -3.02 -14.61 -1.40
N LEU A 43 -2.98 -13.65 -0.46
CA LEU A 43 -2.13 -13.74 0.73
C LEU A 43 -2.52 -14.88 1.66
N HIS A 44 -3.82 -15.17 1.84
CA HIS A 44 -4.32 -16.31 2.62
C HIS A 44 -3.76 -17.64 2.12
N TYR A 45 -3.90 -17.94 0.83
CA TYR A 45 -3.36 -19.18 0.27
C TYR A 45 -1.83 -19.22 0.30
N TRP A 46 -1.17 -18.08 0.16
CA TRP A 46 0.29 -18.00 0.29
C TRP A 46 0.74 -18.31 1.73
N VAL A 47 0.09 -17.72 2.73
CA VAL A 47 0.38 -17.98 4.15
C VAL A 47 0.11 -19.45 4.49
N GLY A 48 -0.97 -20.05 3.97
CA GLY A 48 -1.24 -21.47 4.15
C GLY A 48 -0.14 -22.39 3.59
N ALA A 49 0.56 -21.96 2.53
CA ALA A 49 1.62 -22.73 1.89
C ALA A 49 3.03 -22.47 2.46
N PHE A 50 3.34 -21.23 2.85
CA PHE A 50 4.69 -20.79 3.20
C PHE A 50 4.84 -20.27 4.65
N GLY A 51 3.75 -20.21 5.40
CA GLY A 51 3.70 -19.66 6.76
C GLY A 51 3.46 -18.16 6.81
N ASP A 52 3.23 -17.65 8.03
CA ASP A 52 2.84 -16.26 8.32
C ASP A 52 3.99 -15.40 8.84
N SER A 53 5.25 -15.85 8.73
CA SER A 53 6.40 -15.01 9.06
C SER A 53 6.47 -13.77 8.18
N GLU A 54 7.08 -12.68 8.69
CA GLU A 54 7.31 -11.45 7.94
C GLU A 54 8.00 -11.69 6.59
N VAL A 55 9.04 -12.53 6.60
CA VAL A 55 9.80 -12.88 5.40
C VAL A 55 8.92 -13.62 4.40
N ALA A 56 8.11 -14.58 4.85
CA ALA A 56 7.23 -15.35 3.98
C ALA A 56 6.18 -14.45 3.33
N MET A 57 5.49 -13.59 4.10
CA MET A 57 4.47 -12.70 3.55
C MET A 57 5.06 -11.63 2.62
N ARG A 58 6.24 -11.08 2.95
CA ARG A 58 6.93 -10.12 2.08
C ARG A 58 7.52 -10.76 0.83
N ALA A 59 7.82 -12.06 0.85
CA ALA A 59 8.23 -12.78 -0.35
C ALA A 59 7.13 -12.78 -1.43
N LEU A 60 5.85 -12.85 -1.04
CA LEU A 60 4.73 -12.73 -1.99
C LEU A 60 4.70 -11.35 -2.65
N THR A 61 4.75 -10.28 -1.85
CA THR A 61 4.67 -8.92 -2.39
C THR A 61 5.92 -8.55 -3.18
N PHE A 62 7.07 -9.15 -2.85
CA PHE A 62 8.29 -9.03 -3.62
C PHE A 62 8.22 -9.80 -4.94
N LEU A 63 7.57 -10.97 -4.95
CA LEU A 63 7.28 -11.69 -6.19
C LEU A 63 6.42 -10.85 -7.14
N PHE A 64 5.38 -10.15 -6.65
CA PHE A 64 4.60 -9.23 -7.49
C PHE A 64 5.43 -8.09 -8.06
N PHE A 65 6.39 -7.56 -7.31
CA PHE A 65 7.36 -6.59 -7.81
C PHE A 65 8.20 -7.16 -8.97
N LEU A 66 8.78 -8.36 -8.81
CA LEU A 66 9.56 -9.01 -9.88
C LEU A 66 8.71 -9.30 -11.12
N LEU A 67 7.48 -9.78 -10.92
CA LEU A 67 6.53 -10.02 -12.01
C LEU A 67 6.13 -8.71 -12.71
N THR A 68 6.02 -7.60 -11.97
CA THR A 68 5.77 -6.28 -12.57
C THR A 68 6.92 -5.93 -13.53
N ALA A 69 8.17 -6.10 -13.12
CA ALA A 69 9.33 -5.86 -13.98
C ALA A 69 9.35 -6.78 -15.22
N LEU A 70 8.96 -8.04 -15.08
CA LEU A 70 8.79 -8.96 -16.20
C LEU A 70 7.70 -8.49 -17.18
N VAL A 71 6.54 -8.07 -16.69
CA VAL A 71 5.46 -7.54 -17.53
C VAL A 71 5.88 -6.25 -18.23
N MET A 72 6.66 -5.40 -17.56
CA MET A 72 7.25 -4.20 -18.17
C MET A 72 8.27 -4.54 -19.27
N PHE A 73 9.06 -5.60 -19.11
CA PHE A 73 9.91 -6.14 -20.19
C PHE A 73 9.08 -6.61 -21.40
N LEU A 74 7.95 -7.29 -21.16
CA LEU A 74 7.04 -7.72 -22.22
C LEU A 74 6.42 -6.51 -22.93
N LEU A 75 5.94 -5.51 -22.19
CA LEU A 75 5.47 -4.24 -22.75
C LEU A 75 6.54 -3.57 -23.63
N GLY A 76 7.79 -3.54 -23.16
CA GLY A 76 8.89 -2.98 -23.94
C GLY A 76 9.25 -3.78 -25.17
N SER A 77 8.86 -5.06 -25.24
CA SER A 77 9.01 -5.87 -26.45
C SER A 77 8.01 -5.46 -27.54
N GLU A 78 6.82 -5.00 -27.14
CA GLU A 78 5.84 -4.38 -28.06
C GLU A 78 6.32 -3.02 -28.59
N LEU A 79 7.27 -2.38 -27.91
CA LEU A 79 7.79 -1.06 -28.26
C LEU A 79 8.95 -1.09 -29.27
N GLY A 80 9.57 -2.26 -29.47
CA GLY A 80 10.71 -2.48 -30.37
C GLY A 80 12.07 -2.00 -29.83
N GLY A 81 13.14 -2.42 -30.51
CA GLY A 81 14.53 -2.01 -30.19
C GLY A 81 15.01 -2.48 -28.82
N ARG A 82 15.59 -1.56 -28.03
CA ARG A 82 16.12 -1.84 -26.68
C ARG A 82 15.13 -1.50 -25.55
N ALA A 83 13.89 -1.12 -25.87
CA ALA A 83 12.92 -0.65 -24.87
C ALA A 83 12.63 -1.68 -23.78
N ARG A 84 12.54 -2.98 -24.12
CA ARG A 84 12.38 -4.08 -23.15
C ARG A 84 13.42 -4.07 -22.03
N TRP A 85 14.69 -3.81 -22.36
CA TRP A 85 15.79 -3.82 -21.40
C TRP A 85 15.77 -2.57 -20.52
N TRP A 86 15.42 -1.41 -21.10
CA TRP A 86 15.23 -0.18 -20.33
C TRP A 86 14.08 -0.32 -19.35
N LEU A 87 12.92 -0.82 -19.79
CA LEU A 87 11.77 -1.00 -18.91
C LEU A 87 12.03 -2.03 -17.81
N LEU A 88 12.75 -3.13 -18.11
CA LEU A 88 13.19 -4.07 -17.09
C LEU A 88 14.07 -3.39 -16.03
N GLY A 89 15.14 -2.72 -16.47
CA GLY A 89 16.08 -2.05 -15.58
C GLY A 89 15.42 -0.97 -14.75
N LEU A 90 14.63 -0.09 -15.39
CA LEU A 90 13.92 1.00 -14.71
C LEU A 90 12.89 0.48 -13.71
N SER A 91 12.24 -0.65 -13.99
CA SER A 91 11.29 -1.26 -13.04
C SER A 91 12.03 -1.82 -11.81
N LEU A 92 13.12 -2.55 -12.03
CA LEU A 92 13.89 -3.18 -10.95
C LEU A 92 14.62 -2.16 -10.06
N SER A 93 14.98 -1.01 -10.60
CA SER A 93 15.62 0.05 -9.83
C SER A 93 14.62 0.99 -9.16
N GLN A 94 13.34 1.00 -9.57
CA GLN A 94 12.39 2.03 -9.17
C GLN A 94 12.18 2.02 -7.63
N PRO A 95 12.61 3.06 -6.87
CA PRO A 95 12.65 3.00 -5.40
C PRO A 95 11.27 2.91 -4.74
N PHE A 96 10.26 3.55 -5.35
CA PHE A 96 8.90 3.53 -4.87
C PHE A 96 8.28 2.14 -5.05
N LEU A 97 8.41 1.55 -6.24
CA LEU A 97 7.96 0.19 -6.52
C LEU A 97 8.71 -0.84 -5.66
N PHE A 98 10.02 -0.68 -5.49
CA PHE A 98 10.86 -1.54 -4.67
C PHE A 98 10.44 -1.52 -3.20
N ARG A 99 10.22 -0.33 -2.61
CA ARG A 99 9.75 -0.20 -1.22
C ARG A 99 8.44 -0.94 -0.97
N TYR A 100 7.45 -0.78 -1.85
CA TYR A 100 6.16 -1.48 -1.75
C TYR A 100 6.22 -2.95 -2.16
N GLY A 101 7.31 -3.38 -2.81
CA GLY A 101 7.64 -4.79 -2.98
C GLY A 101 7.93 -5.51 -1.65
N PHE A 102 8.12 -4.78 -0.55
CA PHE A 102 8.29 -5.37 0.78
C PHE A 102 7.16 -5.04 1.74
N GLU A 103 6.09 -4.38 1.32
CA GLU A 103 4.94 -4.15 2.21
C GLU A 103 3.91 -5.25 2.02
N VAL A 104 3.41 -5.83 3.11
CA VAL A 104 2.36 -6.88 3.09
C VAL A 104 0.99 -6.22 2.85
N ARG A 105 0.86 -5.57 1.68
CA ARG A 105 -0.30 -4.80 1.24
C ARG A 105 -0.52 -4.97 -0.26
N ALA A 106 -1.71 -4.55 -0.73
CA ALA A 106 -2.14 -4.71 -2.12
C ALA A 106 -1.32 -3.93 -3.18
N TYR A 107 -0.39 -3.05 -2.77
CA TYR A 107 0.25 -2.08 -3.66
C TYR A 107 1.10 -2.71 -4.77
N SER A 108 1.92 -3.72 -4.47
CA SER A 108 2.74 -4.39 -5.49
C SER A 108 1.90 -5.23 -6.46
N LEU A 109 0.81 -5.85 -5.99
CA LEU A 109 -0.18 -6.52 -6.83
C LEU A 109 -0.92 -5.51 -7.74
N LEU A 110 -1.26 -4.33 -7.21
CA LEU A 110 -1.87 -3.24 -7.96
C LEU A 110 -0.96 -2.78 -9.12
N ALA A 111 0.34 -2.63 -8.88
CA ALA A 111 1.31 -2.28 -9.92
C ALA A 111 1.41 -3.37 -11.00
N LEU A 112 1.47 -4.65 -10.60
CA LEU A 112 1.49 -5.80 -11.49
C LEU A 112 0.24 -5.85 -12.38
N LEU A 113 -0.94 -5.74 -11.79
CA LEU A 113 -2.22 -5.80 -12.51
C LEU A 113 -2.42 -4.58 -13.41
N THR A 114 -1.90 -3.41 -13.03
CA THR A 114 -1.90 -2.24 -13.89
C THR A 114 -1.03 -2.46 -15.13
N ALA A 115 0.22 -2.90 -14.95
CA ALA A 115 1.12 -3.21 -16.06
C ALA A 115 0.54 -4.29 -16.99
N THR A 116 -0.07 -5.33 -16.40
CA THR A 116 -0.69 -6.45 -17.12
C THR A 116 -1.91 -6.01 -17.92
N THR A 117 -2.75 -5.15 -17.34
CA THR A 117 -3.92 -4.58 -18.03
C THR A 117 -3.50 -3.72 -19.21
N ILE A 118 -2.45 -2.89 -19.06
CA ILE A 118 -1.88 -2.11 -20.17
C ILE A 118 -1.31 -3.06 -21.25
N LEU A 119 -0.62 -4.14 -20.86
CA LEU A 119 -0.06 -5.12 -21.81
C LEU A 119 -1.15 -5.77 -22.66
N PHE A 120 -2.22 -6.26 -22.04
CA PHE A 120 -3.31 -6.90 -22.78
C PHE A 120 -4.13 -5.92 -23.61
N TYR A 121 -4.22 -4.67 -23.18
CA TYR A 121 -4.77 -3.59 -23.99
C TYR A 121 -3.95 -3.38 -25.28
N VAL A 122 -2.63 -3.24 -25.17
CA VAL A 122 -1.72 -3.07 -26.31
C VAL A 122 -1.78 -4.28 -27.25
N ARG A 123 -1.80 -5.50 -26.70
CA ARG A 123 -1.89 -6.75 -27.47
C ARG A 123 -3.26 -7.03 -28.08
N ARG A 124 -4.27 -6.20 -27.80
CA ARG A 124 -5.66 -6.42 -28.25
C ARG A 124 -6.25 -7.76 -27.77
N ASN A 125 -5.79 -8.28 -26.63
CA ASN A 125 -6.34 -9.50 -26.05
C ASN A 125 -7.52 -9.14 -25.15
N HIS A 126 -8.72 -9.13 -25.74
CA HIS A 126 -9.94 -8.68 -25.07
C HIS A 126 -10.32 -9.50 -23.83
N VAL A 127 -10.15 -10.82 -23.86
CA VAL A 127 -10.50 -11.68 -22.72
C VAL A 127 -9.52 -11.42 -21.57
N ALA A 128 -8.22 -11.44 -21.86
CA ALA A 128 -7.21 -11.20 -20.84
C ALA A 128 -7.28 -9.77 -20.27
N LEU A 129 -7.62 -8.78 -21.10
CA LEU A 129 -7.88 -7.40 -20.67
C LEU A 129 -9.07 -7.31 -19.72
N ALA A 130 -10.18 -7.99 -20.02
CA ALA A 130 -11.34 -8.02 -19.14
C ALA A 130 -11.01 -8.68 -17.80
N LEU A 131 -10.34 -9.84 -17.82
CA LEU A 131 -9.96 -10.56 -16.61
C LEU A 131 -8.95 -9.78 -15.74
N SER A 132 -7.92 -9.20 -16.36
CA SER A 132 -6.94 -8.38 -15.62
C SER A 132 -7.57 -7.10 -15.08
N GLY A 133 -8.51 -6.49 -15.82
CA GLY A 133 -9.27 -5.34 -15.36
C GLY A 133 -10.18 -5.69 -14.16
N ILE A 134 -10.85 -6.84 -14.17
CA ILE A 134 -11.62 -7.33 -13.00
C ILE A 134 -10.69 -7.47 -11.80
N ALA A 135 -9.58 -8.21 -11.96
CA ALA A 135 -8.62 -8.42 -10.89
C ALA A 135 -8.07 -7.09 -10.34
N LEU A 136 -7.77 -6.13 -11.22
CA LEU A 136 -7.31 -4.80 -10.87
C LEU A 136 -8.30 -4.06 -9.97
N LEU A 137 -9.59 -4.05 -10.32
CA LEU A 137 -10.64 -3.37 -9.53
C LEU A 137 -10.98 -4.10 -8.23
N PHE A 138 -10.81 -5.43 -8.20
CA PHE A 138 -10.89 -6.23 -6.97
C PHE A 138 -9.58 -6.26 -6.16
N THR A 139 -8.58 -5.45 -6.55
CA THR A 139 -7.36 -5.22 -5.75
C THR A 139 -7.38 -3.84 -5.10
N HIS A 140 -7.80 -2.80 -5.83
CA HIS A 140 -7.80 -1.44 -5.31
C HIS A 140 -8.68 -0.49 -6.17
N ILE A 141 -9.37 0.46 -5.51
CA ILE A 141 -10.27 1.42 -6.20
C ILE A 141 -9.54 2.26 -7.24
N PHE A 142 -8.28 2.59 -7.02
CA PHE A 142 -7.47 3.39 -7.96
C PHE A 142 -7.29 2.73 -9.33
N GLY A 143 -7.53 1.42 -9.44
CA GLY A 143 -7.60 0.72 -10.71
C GLY A 143 -8.66 1.30 -11.66
N VAL A 144 -9.71 1.95 -11.13
CA VAL A 144 -10.78 2.57 -11.92
C VAL A 144 -10.25 3.64 -12.86
N TRP A 145 -9.22 4.38 -12.45
CA TRP A 145 -8.61 5.42 -13.27
C TRP A 145 -7.94 4.84 -14.51
N ILE A 146 -7.28 3.69 -14.37
CA ILE A 146 -6.64 3.00 -15.49
C ILE A 146 -7.70 2.53 -16.49
N VAL A 147 -8.75 1.85 -16.00
CA VAL A 147 -9.86 1.37 -16.85
C VAL A 147 -10.55 2.54 -17.56
N ALA A 148 -10.80 3.65 -16.84
CA ALA A 148 -11.45 4.84 -17.39
C ALA A 148 -10.61 5.50 -18.51
N VAL A 149 -9.30 5.63 -18.33
CA VAL A 149 -8.41 6.19 -19.36
C VAL A 149 -8.38 5.29 -20.59
N LEU A 150 -8.23 3.97 -20.41
CA LEU A 150 -8.25 3.03 -21.54
C LEU A 150 -9.60 3.04 -22.26
N LEU A 151 -10.70 3.20 -21.53
CA LEU A 151 -12.05 3.27 -22.09
C LEU A 151 -12.21 4.54 -22.93
N GLY A 152 -11.88 5.71 -22.36
CA GLY A 152 -11.94 6.99 -23.06
C GLY A 152 -11.03 7.03 -24.29
N TRP A 153 -9.83 6.44 -24.20
CA TRP A 153 -8.94 6.30 -25.35
C TRP A 153 -9.54 5.41 -26.43
N SER A 154 -10.13 4.28 -26.07
CA SER A 154 -10.80 3.37 -27.01
C SER A 154 -11.97 4.05 -27.72
N VAL A 155 -12.79 4.83 -26.99
CA VAL A 155 -13.85 5.66 -27.58
C VAL A 155 -13.26 6.66 -28.58
N ALA A 156 -12.23 7.42 -28.17
CA ALA A 156 -11.59 8.42 -29.02
C ALA A 156 -10.95 7.81 -30.28
N LYS A 157 -10.45 6.58 -30.20
CA LYS A 157 -9.87 5.84 -31.33
C LYS A 157 -10.89 4.99 -32.11
N ARG A 158 -12.17 5.00 -31.71
CA ARG A 158 -13.25 4.17 -32.30
C ARG A 158 -12.92 2.67 -32.28
N GLU A 159 -12.31 2.24 -31.18
CA GLU A 159 -11.95 0.85 -30.91
C GLU A 159 -13.04 0.18 -30.05
N THR A 160 -13.00 -1.15 -29.93
CA THR A 160 -13.98 -1.85 -29.08
C THR A 160 -13.81 -1.48 -27.61
N ILE A 161 -14.94 -1.23 -26.94
CA ILE A 161 -14.98 -0.84 -25.52
C ILE A 161 -15.49 -1.96 -24.61
N LEU A 162 -16.11 -3.00 -25.19
CA LEU A 162 -16.75 -4.08 -24.42
C LEU A 162 -15.81 -4.72 -23.39
N PRO A 163 -14.52 -5.01 -23.69
CA PRO A 163 -13.60 -5.59 -22.71
C PRO A 163 -13.34 -4.71 -21.48
N LEU A 164 -13.55 -3.40 -21.59
CA LEU A 164 -13.34 -2.43 -20.52
C LEU A 164 -14.62 -2.14 -19.74
N LEU A 165 -15.79 -2.43 -20.31
CA LEU A 165 -17.07 -2.38 -19.60
C LEU A 165 -17.25 -3.58 -18.66
N VAL A 166 -16.70 -4.75 -19.00
CA VAL A 166 -16.80 -5.97 -18.20
C VAL A 166 -16.22 -5.79 -16.77
N PRO A 167 -15.00 -5.26 -16.57
CA PRO A 167 -14.49 -4.95 -15.23
C PRO A 167 -15.41 -4.04 -14.42
N LEU A 168 -15.92 -2.98 -15.05
CA LEU A 168 -16.78 -1.99 -14.38
C LEU A 168 -18.08 -2.64 -13.92
N ALA A 169 -18.70 -3.46 -14.79
CA ALA A 169 -19.92 -4.19 -14.48
C ALA A 169 -19.69 -5.21 -13.34
N ALA A 170 -18.59 -5.98 -13.41
CA ALA A 170 -18.24 -6.97 -12.39
C ALA A 170 -17.95 -6.33 -11.02
N ASN A 171 -17.44 -5.11 -10.99
CA ASN A 171 -17.11 -4.40 -9.76
C ASN A 171 -18.29 -3.63 -9.15
N LEU A 172 -19.46 -3.56 -9.80
CA LEU A 172 -20.64 -2.84 -9.28
C LEU A 172 -21.02 -3.21 -7.83
N PRO A 173 -21.02 -4.50 -7.42
CA PRO A 173 -21.30 -4.85 -6.02
C PRO A 173 -20.29 -4.23 -5.05
N TRP A 174 -19.01 -4.20 -5.41
CA TRP A 174 -17.96 -3.63 -4.57
C TRP A 174 -17.95 -2.09 -4.60
N ALA A 175 -18.38 -1.49 -5.71
CA ALA A 175 -18.59 -0.05 -5.80
C ALA A 175 -19.61 0.44 -4.75
N PHE A 176 -20.65 -0.36 -4.47
CA PHE A 176 -21.58 -0.08 -3.38
C PHE A 176 -20.89 -0.14 -2.01
N ASN A 177 -20.01 -1.12 -1.77
CA ASN A 177 -19.23 -1.20 -0.53
C ASN A 177 -18.36 0.04 -0.31
N TYR A 178 -17.72 0.57 -1.35
CA TYR A 178 -16.96 1.81 -1.24
C TYR A 178 -17.80 3.02 -0.82
N ILE A 179 -19.01 3.14 -1.35
CA ILE A 179 -19.94 4.22 -0.99
C ILE A 179 -20.38 4.03 0.47
N SER A 180 -20.74 2.81 0.86
CA SER A 180 -21.17 2.48 2.22
C SER A 180 -20.05 2.72 3.24
N PHE A 181 -18.84 2.22 2.99
CA PHE A 181 -17.65 2.48 3.81
C PHE A 181 -17.37 3.99 3.89
N GLY A 182 -17.44 4.68 2.76
CA GLY A 182 -17.27 6.13 2.68
C GLY A 182 -18.31 6.91 3.50
N ARG A 183 -19.54 6.41 3.64
CA ARG A 183 -20.58 7.05 4.47
C ARG A 183 -20.46 6.69 5.95
N ALA A 184 -20.06 5.45 6.24
CA ALA A 184 -19.99 4.91 7.59
C ALA A 184 -18.75 5.35 8.36
N ALA A 185 -17.66 5.75 7.67
CA ALA A 185 -16.46 6.27 8.33
C ALA A 185 -16.77 7.60 9.05
N SER A 186 -17.07 7.52 10.34
CA SER A 186 -17.17 8.65 11.28
C SER A 186 -15.77 9.18 11.57
N GLY A 187 -15.52 10.44 11.20
CA GLY A 187 -14.15 10.98 11.16
C GLY A 187 -13.36 10.42 9.98
N TRP A 188 -12.51 11.24 9.39
CA TRP A 188 -11.67 10.84 8.27
C TRP A 188 -10.23 11.25 8.58
N TRP A 189 -9.33 10.27 8.61
CA TRP A 189 -7.96 10.47 9.08
C TRP A 189 -7.05 11.14 8.05
N LEU A 190 -7.43 11.12 6.77
CA LEU A 190 -6.65 11.77 5.72
C LEU A 190 -6.97 13.26 5.66
N PRO A 191 -5.96 14.14 5.77
CA PRO A 191 -6.15 15.55 5.52
C PRO A 191 -6.40 15.79 4.03
N SER A 192 -7.10 16.88 3.71
CA SER A 192 -7.20 17.35 2.32
C SER A 192 -5.80 17.61 1.75
N PRO A 193 -5.49 17.14 0.54
CA PRO A 193 -4.15 17.30 -0.01
C PRO A 193 -3.80 18.78 -0.18
N THR A 194 -2.65 19.15 0.37
CA THR A 194 -2.06 20.49 0.27
C THR A 194 -0.99 20.55 -0.84
N ALA A 195 -0.53 21.76 -1.16
CA ALA A 195 0.63 21.93 -2.05
C ALA A 195 1.87 21.17 -1.53
N ASP A 196 2.07 21.13 -0.22
CA ASP A 196 3.18 20.40 0.42
C ASP A 196 3.01 18.89 0.29
N SER A 197 1.79 18.38 0.45
CA SER A 197 1.47 16.96 0.23
C SER A 197 1.81 16.54 -1.20
N PHE A 198 1.52 17.42 -2.16
CA PHE A 198 1.85 17.22 -3.56
C PHE A 198 3.35 17.30 -3.83
N ALA A 199 4.05 18.29 -3.27
CA ALA A 199 5.50 18.42 -3.42
C ALA A 199 6.27 17.23 -2.82
N LEU A 200 5.85 16.76 -1.64
CA LEU A 200 6.39 15.56 -1.00
C LEU A 200 6.14 14.32 -1.87
N TYR A 201 4.95 14.20 -2.45
CA TYR A 201 4.64 13.14 -3.40
C TYR A 201 5.54 13.16 -4.63
N LEU A 202 5.72 14.31 -5.30
CA LEU A 202 6.61 14.43 -6.45
C LEU A 202 8.06 14.06 -6.09
N THR A 203 8.48 14.39 -4.86
CA THR A 203 9.79 14.00 -4.33
C THR A 203 9.92 12.49 -4.18
N LYS A 204 8.89 11.81 -3.63
CA LYS A 204 8.86 10.34 -3.44
C LYS A 204 8.77 9.56 -4.75
N LEU A 205 8.10 10.10 -5.76
CA LEU A 205 8.16 9.56 -7.13
C LEU A 205 9.51 9.74 -7.81
N GLY A 206 10.43 10.48 -7.17
CA GLY A 206 11.72 10.90 -7.69
C GLY A 206 11.59 12.15 -8.55
N ALA A 207 11.47 13.33 -7.94
CA ALA A 207 11.45 14.63 -8.62
C ALA A 207 12.52 14.81 -9.74
N PRO A 208 13.74 14.22 -9.66
CA PRO A 208 14.69 14.23 -10.78
C PRO A 208 14.18 13.53 -12.05
N LEU A 209 13.23 12.59 -11.94
CA LEU A 209 12.60 11.91 -13.07
C LEU A 209 11.69 12.84 -13.86
N LEU A 210 11.06 13.84 -13.23
CA LEU A 210 10.26 14.85 -13.93
C LEU A 210 11.11 15.73 -14.84
N LEU A 211 12.36 16.00 -14.44
CA LEU A 211 13.35 16.72 -15.25
C LEU A 211 13.80 15.92 -16.48
N VAL A 212 13.62 14.59 -16.48
CA VAL A 212 13.84 13.71 -17.64
C VAL A 212 12.55 13.52 -18.44
N LEU A 213 11.41 13.39 -17.77
CA LEU A 213 10.09 13.15 -18.37
C LEU A 213 9.68 14.27 -19.33
N ILE A 214 9.88 15.53 -18.96
CA ILE A 214 9.49 16.67 -19.80
C ILE A 214 10.26 16.68 -21.14
N PRO A 215 11.61 16.62 -21.18
CA PRO A 215 12.35 16.58 -22.44
C PRO A 215 12.19 15.25 -23.21
N VAL A 216 12.04 14.11 -22.54
CA VAL A 216 11.76 12.82 -23.22
C VAL A 216 10.37 12.83 -23.85
N ALA A 217 9.34 13.24 -23.12
CA ALA A 217 7.97 13.36 -23.64
C ALA A 217 7.91 14.40 -24.76
N ALA A 218 8.59 15.55 -24.63
CA ALA A 218 8.68 16.54 -25.70
C ALA A 218 9.39 16.00 -26.95
N ALA A 219 10.49 15.27 -26.79
CA ALA A 219 11.25 14.69 -27.91
C ALA A 219 10.54 13.50 -28.59
N THR A 220 9.51 12.95 -27.97
CA THR A 220 8.79 11.76 -28.44
C THR A 220 7.29 11.97 -28.63
N ALA A 221 6.81 13.20 -28.46
CA ALA A 221 5.40 13.58 -28.58
C ALA A 221 4.77 13.20 -29.92
N GLY A 222 5.57 13.08 -30.99
CA GLY A 222 5.14 12.60 -32.31
C GLY A 222 4.91 11.09 -32.42
N GLN A 223 5.28 10.29 -31.41
CA GLN A 223 5.03 8.85 -31.39
C GLN A 223 3.62 8.57 -30.87
N ARG A 224 2.85 7.76 -31.61
CA ARG A 224 1.43 7.43 -31.32
C ARG A 224 1.13 6.94 -29.90
N ARG A 225 2.12 6.42 -29.16
CA ARG A 225 1.97 5.80 -27.84
C ARG A 225 2.14 6.74 -26.65
N PHE A 226 2.85 7.85 -26.82
CA PHE A 226 3.13 8.78 -25.71
C PHE A 226 1.89 9.49 -25.15
N PRO A 227 0.88 9.85 -25.97
CA PRO A 227 -0.33 10.47 -25.44
C PRO A 227 -1.10 9.54 -24.48
N LEU A 228 -1.21 8.24 -24.78
CA LEU A 228 -1.90 7.31 -23.89
C LEU A 228 -1.15 7.10 -22.58
N ALA A 229 0.18 6.90 -22.62
CA ALA A 229 0.99 6.76 -21.41
C ALA A 229 0.94 8.03 -20.55
N ALA A 230 0.93 9.22 -21.17
CA ALA A 230 0.77 10.50 -20.47
C ALA A 230 -0.59 10.61 -19.78
N LEU A 231 -1.68 10.20 -20.45
CA LEU A 231 -3.02 10.17 -19.84
C LEU A 231 -3.09 9.17 -18.68
N LEU A 232 -2.55 7.97 -18.85
CA LEU A 232 -2.49 6.94 -17.81
C LEU A 232 -1.67 7.38 -16.59
N TRP A 233 -0.73 8.29 -16.78
CA TRP A 233 0.07 8.87 -15.70
C TRP A 233 -0.63 10.07 -15.04
N LEU A 234 -1.15 11.01 -15.84
CA LEU A 234 -1.69 12.29 -15.36
C LEU A 234 -3.10 12.17 -14.77
N VAL A 235 -3.99 11.41 -15.42
CA VAL A 235 -5.41 11.34 -15.04
C VAL A 235 -5.60 10.77 -13.63
N PRO A 236 -4.93 9.68 -13.20
CA PRO A 236 -5.08 9.19 -11.83
C PRO A 236 -4.58 10.20 -10.78
N ILE A 237 -3.53 10.97 -11.07
CA ILE A 237 -3.03 12.03 -10.16
C ILE A 237 -4.08 13.13 -10.03
N VAL A 238 -4.48 13.72 -11.16
CA VAL A 238 -5.41 14.87 -11.17
C VAL A 238 -6.78 14.46 -10.66
N GLY A 239 -7.28 13.30 -11.09
CA GLY A 239 -8.53 12.73 -10.63
C GLY A 239 -8.54 12.48 -9.12
N ALA A 240 -7.48 11.88 -8.57
CA ALA A 240 -7.37 11.68 -7.13
C ALA A 240 -7.31 13.01 -6.36
N LEU A 241 -6.60 14.02 -6.86
CA LEU A 241 -6.55 15.35 -6.23
C LEU A 241 -7.91 16.05 -6.22
N ILE A 242 -8.66 16.00 -7.33
CA ILE A 242 -10.01 16.58 -7.45
C ILE A 242 -10.98 15.87 -6.52
N VAL A 243 -11.03 14.52 -6.57
CA VAL A 243 -11.91 13.74 -5.69
C VAL A 243 -11.58 13.98 -4.22
N SER A 244 -10.30 14.19 -3.92
CA SER A 244 -9.83 14.48 -2.55
C SER A 244 -10.22 15.85 -2.01
N GLN A 245 -10.71 16.77 -2.85
CA GLN A 245 -11.33 18.01 -2.37
C GLN A 245 -12.73 17.76 -1.79
N ILE A 246 -13.39 16.67 -2.19
CA ILE A 246 -14.71 16.27 -1.69
C ILE A 246 -14.55 15.32 -0.51
N LYS A 247 -13.77 14.25 -0.68
CA LYS A 247 -13.42 13.30 0.36
C LYS A 247 -11.95 12.90 0.22
N PRO A 248 -11.06 13.26 1.16
CA PRO A 248 -9.62 13.08 0.99
C PRO A 248 -9.18 11.62 0.76
N VAL A 249 -8.99 11.20 -0.48
CA VAL A 249 -8.52 9.83 -0.83
C VAL A 249 -7.07 9.82 -1.29
N PHE A 250 -6.44 10.99 -1.38
CA PHE A 250 -5.09 11.15 -1.89
C PHE A 250 -4.09 10.72 -0.82
N LEU A 251 -3.52 9.54 -1.04
CA LEU A 251 -2.37 9.04 -0.31
C LEU A 251 -1.31 8.64 -1.33
N ASP A 252 -0.08 9.08 -1.09
CA ASP A 252 1.04 8.90 -2.00
C ASP A 252 1.19 7.45 -2.50
N ARG A 253 1.05 6.47 -1.61
CA ARG A 253 1.15 5.03 -1.91
C ARG A 253 0.14 4.51 -2.93
N TYR A 254 -1.06 5.08 -3.00
CA TYR A 254 -2.09 4.65 -3.96
C TYR A 254 -1.71 4.97 -5.41
N LEU A 255 -0.80 5.93 -5.60
CA LEU A 255 -0.32 6.32 -6.90
C LEU A 255 0.73 5.36 -7.46
N ILE A 256 1.05 4.27 -6.76
CA ILE A 256 1.79 3.15 -7.36
C ILE A 256 1.15 2.63 -8.64
N VAL A 257 -0.18 2.82 -8.78
CA VAL A 257 -0.96 2.52 -9.98
C VAL A 257 -0.40 3.21 -11.23
N ILE A 258 0.23 4.38 -11.11
CA ILE A 258 0.74 5.13 -12.27
C ILE A 258 2.17 4.75 -12.66
N VAL A 259 2.88 4.00 -11.80
CA VAL A 259 4.30 3.68 -12.01
C VAL A 259 4.53 2.99 -13.36
N PRO A 260 3.73 1.99 -13.79
CA PRO A 260 3.89 1.41 -15.13
C PRO A 260 3.83 2.46 -16.26
N ALA A 261 2.90 3.41 -16.19
CA ALA A 261 2.79 4.50 -17.16
C ALA A 261 3.99 5.46 -17.09
N GLN A 262 4.45 5.79 -15.88
CA GLN A 262 5.65 6.60 -15.65
C GLN A 262 6.89 5.96 -16.29
N LEU A 263 7.07 4.65 -16.11
CA LEU A 263 8.19 3.89 -16.68
C LEU A 263 8.16 3.87 -18.21
N LEU A 264 6.97 3.75 -18.83
CA LEU A 264 6.79 3.86 -20.28
C LEU A 264 7.23 5.22 -20.82
N LEU A 265 6.95 6.30 -20.08
CA LEU A 265 7.37 7.66 -20.45
C LEU A 265 8.88 7.88 -20.28
N LEU A 266 9.52 7.16 -19.35
CA LEU A 266 10.95 7.25 -19.07
C LEU A 266 11.82 6.41 -20.03
N ALA A 267 11.24 5.45 -20.74
CA ALA A 267 11.98 4.61 -21.68
C ALA A 267 12.56 5.45 -22.83
N PRO A 268 13.89 5.53 -23.00
CA PRO A 268 14.49 6.41 -23.99
C PRO A 268 14.16 5.93 -25.41
N PRO A 269 13.87 6.85 -26.35
CA PRO A 269 13.66 6.48 -27.74
C PRO A 269 14.96 5.95 -28.36
N PRO A 270 14.87 5.08 -29.38
CA PRO A 270 16.05 4.44 -29.96
C PRO A 270 17.05 5.41 -30.60
N THR A 271 16.61 6.61 -30.99
CA THR A 271 17.34 7.55 -31.86
C THR A 271 18.27 8.53 -31.12
N THR A 272 18.23 8.64 -29.80
CA THR A 272 18.94 9.74 -29.09
C THR A 272 19.94 9.25 -28.03
N ARG A 273 21.24 9.32 -28.36
CA ARG A 273 22.34 8.83 -27.51
C ARG A 273 22.45 9.53 -26.13
N HIS A 274 22.18 10.83 -26.07
CA HIS A 274 22.32 11.61 -24.83
C HIS A 274 21.31 11.20 -23.75
N PHE A 275 20.10 10.79 -24.14
CA PHE A 275 19.10 10.29 -23.20
C PHE A 275 19.51 8.96 -22.58
N ARG A 276 20.30 8.13 -23.27
CA ARG A 276 20.78 6.86 -22.71
C ARG A 276 21.70 7.08 -21.50
N TYR A 277 22.63 8.04 -21.58
CA TYR A 277 23.51 8.37 -20.46
C TYR A 277 22.71 8.90 -19.26
N LEU A 278 21.75 9.78 -19.51
CA LEU A 278 20.86 10.29 -18.47
C LEU A 278 20.03 9.17 -17.82
N THR A 279 19.47 8.26 -18.61
CA THR A 279 18.75 7.08 -18.08
C THR A 279 19.67 6.21 -17.22
N VAL A 280 20.93 6.01 -17.60
CA VAL A 280 21.90 5.26 -16.77
C VAL A 280 22.18 5.96 -15.44
N VAL A 281 22.40 7.29 -15.44
CA VAL A 281 22.61 8.05 -14.20
C VAL A 281 21.38 7.93 -13.28
N VAL A 282 20.18 8.05 -13.85
CA VAL A 282 18.92 7.85 -13.12
C VAL A 282 18.83 6.44 -12.54
N LEU A 283 19.12 5.40 -13.32
CA LEU A 283 19.12 4.01 -12.85
C LEU A 283 20.08 3.82 -11.68
N LEU A 284 21.30 4.34 -11.76
CA LEU A 284 22.28 4.23 -10.69
C LEU A 284 21.82 4.96 -9.42
N ALA A 285 21.29 6.18 -9.54
CA ALA A 285 20.74 6.91 -8.40
C ALA A 285 19.57 6.16 -7.74
N GLN A 286 18.69 5.57 -8.55
CA GLN A 286 17.57 4.75 -8.09
C GLN A 286 18.02 3.46 -7.39
N ILE A 287 19.03 2.76 -7.92
CA ILE A 287 19.61 1.57 -7.29
C ILE A 287 20.21 1.95 -5.93
N SER A 288 20.99 3.03 -5.86
CA SER A 288 21.60 3.51 -4.62
C SER A 288 20.53 3.85 -3.57
N LEU A 289 19.45 4.54 -3.98
CA LEU A 289 18.35 4.86 -3.07
C LEU A 289 17.60 3.60 -2.63
N SER A 290 17.32 2.67 -3.53
CA SER A 290 16.65 1.39 -3.20
C SER A 290 17.48 0.55 -2.23
N ALA A 291 18.80 0.48 -2.44
CA ALA A 291 19.73 -0.19 -1.53
C ALA A 291 19.76 0.49 -0.15
N TYR A 292 19.77 1.83 -0.11
CA TYR A 292 19.68 2.58 1.13
C TYR A 292 18.38 2.28 1.89
N LEU A 293 17.23 2.35 1.22
CA LEU A 293 15.92 2.05 1.80
C LEU A 293 15.83 0.60 2.29
N PHE A 294 16.43 -0.34 1.56
CA PHE A 294 16.48 -1.75 1.97
C PHE A 294 17.19 -1.93 3.32
N MET A 295 18.31 -1.25 3.51
CA MET A 295 19.17 -1.37 4.68
C MET A 295 18.75 -0.48 5.86
N HIS A 296 17.91 0.52 5.62
CA HIS A 296 17.45 1.48 6.63
C HIS A 296 15.92 1.46 6.73
N PRO A 297 15.33 0.34 7.21
CA PRO A 297 13.90 0.27 7.50
C PRO A 297 13.49 1.35 8.51
N ALA A 298 12.30 1.93 8.31
CA ALA A 298 11.79 3.03 9.13
C ALA A 298 10.64 2.61 10.07
N LYS A 299 10.22 1.33 10.02
CA LYS A 299 9.11 0.83 10.84
C LYS A 299 9.55 0.69 12.30
N PRO A 300 8.66 0.99 13.28
CA PRO A 300 8.98 0.78 14.69
C PRO A 300 9.32 -0.69 14.98
N PRO A 301 10.32 -0.98 15.84
CA PRO A 301 10.75 -2.34 16.15
C PRO A 301 9.79 -3.03 17.15
N PHE A 302 8.53 -3.24 16.74
CA PHE A 302 7.49 -3.79 17.60
C PHE A 302 7.83 -5.19 18.13
N ARG A 303 8.52 -6.01 17.34
CA ARG A 303 9.00 -7.34 17.78
C ARG A 303 9.92 -7.25 18.99
N GLU A 304 10.80 -6.25 19.03
CA GLU A 304 11.71 -6.02 20.14
C GLU A 304 10.96 -5.55 21.40
N LEU A 305 9.96 -4.69 21.21
CA LEU A 305 9.05 -4.26 22.29
C LEU A 305 8.31 -5.46 22.88
N ALA A 306 7.70 -6.30 22.04
CA ALA A 306 6.95 -7.47 22.48
C ALA A 306 7.85 -8.49 23.21
N ALA A 307 9.06 -8.74 22.69
CA ALA A 307 10.03 -9.61 23.36
C ALA A 307 10.48 -9.06 24.72
N TYR A 308 10.66 -7.74 24.84
CA TYR A 308 10.97 -7.11 26.12
C TYR A 308 9.81 -7.21 27.10
N LEU A 309 8.59 -6.89 26.67
CA LEU A 309 7.39 -6.99 27.50
C LEU A 309 7.23 -8.41 28.06
N GLU A 310 7.29 -9.43 27.20
CA GLU A 310 7.18 -10.83 27.63
C GLU A 310 8.29 -11.24 28.60
N SER A 311 9.51 -10.67 28.48
CA SER A 311 10.58 -10.91 29.46
C SER A 311 10.31 -10.36 30.85
N GLN A 312 9.41 -9.37 30.97
CA GLN A 312 9.03 -8.70 32.23
C GLN A 312 7.67 -9.16 32.76
N ARG A 313 6.91 -9.92 31.96
CA ARG A 313 5.52 -10.28 32.21
C ARG A 313 5.39 -11.25 33.40
N ARG A 314 4.41 -11.00 34.25
CA ARG A 314 3.99 -11.84 35.38
C ARG A 314 2.52 -12.20 35.23
N PRO A 315 2.07 -13.32 35.84
CA PRO A 315 0.65 -13.62 35.94
C PRO A 315 -0.11 -12.45 36.57
N GLY A 316 -1.24 -12.05 35.98
CA GLY A 316 -2.06 -10.91 36.44
C GLY A 316 -1.73 -9.57 35.78
N ASP A 317 -0.66 -9.47 34.99
CA ASP A 317 -0.37 -8.24 34.24
C ASP A 317 -1.32 -8.07 33.05
N VAL A 318 -1.80 -6.85 32.85
CA VAL A 318 -2.65 -6.46 31.72
C VAL A 318 -1.85 -5.62 30.72
N VAL A 319 -1.94 -5.95 29.44
CA VAL A 319 -1.33 -5.16 28.34
C VAL A 319 -2.41 -4.30 27.70
N VAL A 320 -2.13 -3.01 27.56
CA VAL A 320 -3.06 -2.03 27.02
C VAL A 320 -2.38 -1.23 25.91
N ASN A 321 -3.01 -1.22 24.74
CA ASN A 321 -2.71 -0.32 23.65
C ASN A 321 -3.44 0.99 23.89
N MET A 322 -2.69 2.10 23.89
CA MET A 322 -3.27 3.43 23.93
C MET A 322 -4.02 3.75 22.63
N ASP A 323 -3.55 3.22 21.50
CA ASP A 323 -4.10 3.48 20.18
C ASP A 323 -4.50 2.14 19.51
N PRO A 324 -5.70 2.01 18.93
CA PRO A 324 -6.07 0.86 18.11
C PRO A 324 -5.05 0.50 17.01
N LEU A 325 -4.24 1.46 16.55
CA LEU A 325 -3.19 1.27 15.55
C LEU A 325 -2.06 0.32 15.97
N THR A 326 -1.89 0.01 17.26
CA THR A 326 -0.89 -0.95 17.74
C THR A 326 -1.48 -2.30 18.14
N TYR A 327 -2.82 -2.42 18.11
CA TYR A 327 -3.52 -3.64 18.53
C TYR A 327 -3.15 -4.84 17.66
N PHE A 328 -3.14 -4.67 16.34
CA PHE A 328 -2.84 -5.78 15.43
C PHE A 328 -1.38 -6.22 15.53
N GLU A 329 -0.44 -5.30 15.71
CA GLU A 329 0.96 -5.62 15.97
C GLU A 329 1.09 -6.42 17.27
N SER A 330 0.45 -5.96 18.35
CA SER A 330 0.46 -6.66 19.64
C SER A 330 0.00 -8.10 19.50
N HIS A 331 -1.17 -8.34 18.89
CA HIS A 331 -1.69 -9.69 18.70
C HIS A 331 -0.84 -10.53 17.74
N TYR A 332 -0.30 -9.94 16.68
CA TYR A 332 0.59 -10.64 15.75
C TYR A 332 1.88 -11.13 16.44
N TYR A 333 2.44 -10.34 17.36
CA TYR A 333 3.61 -10.74 18.16
C TYR A 333 3.27 -11.49 19.46
N GLY A 334 2.02 -11.96 19.61
CA GLY A 334 1.61 -12.85 20.69
C GLY A 334 1.23 -12.15 22.01
N LEU A 335 1.06 -10.83 22.00
CA LEU A 335 0.60 -10.07 23.15
C LEU A 335 -0.94 -10.06 23.21
N ASP A 336 -1.50 -10.77 24.18
CA ASP A 336 -2.90 -10.59 24.58
C ASP A 336 -3.07 -9.19 25.19
N SER A 337 -3.66 -8.30 24.41
CA SER A 337 -3.71 -6.86 24.70
C SER A 337 -5.10 -6.28 24.45
N LYS A 338 -5.43 -5.27 25.26
CA LYS A 338 -6.69 -4.52 25.20
C LYS A 338 -6.47 -3.14 24.58
N ILE A 339 -7.55 -2.44 24.25
CA ILE A 339 -7.53 -1.07 23.76
C ILE A 339 -8.31 -0.22 24.76
N LEU A 340 -7.69 0.82 25.32
CA LEU A 340 -8.42 1.81 26.10
C LEU A 340 -9.08 2.82 25.17
N SER A 341 -10.42 2.82 25.11
CA SER A 341 -11.19 3.78 24.31
C SER A 341 -12.32 4.41 25.14
N PRO A 342 -12.28 5.73 25.40
CA PRO A 342 -13.32 6.43 26.17
C PRO A 342 -14.70 6.37 25.49
N SER A 343 -14.74 6.32 24.16
CA SER A 343 -15.97 6.33 23.37
C SER A 343 -16.52 4.94 23.08
N THR A 344 -15.82 3.86 23.45
CA THR A 344 -16.07 2.44 23.09
C THR A 344 -16.15 2.12 21.58
N GLU A 345 -16.45 3.08 20.71
CA GLU A 345 -16.42 2.92 19.27
C GLU A 345 -15.02 3.24 18.72
N ILE A 346 -14.44 2.28 18.00
CA ILE A 346 -13.20 2.45 17.24
C ILE A 346 -13.57 2.78 15.78
N PRO A 347 -13.04 3.86 15.21
CA PRO A 347 -13.32 4.23 13.82
C PRO A 347 -13.04 3.08 12.84
N ILE A 348 -13.97 2.86 11.91
CA ILE A 348 -13.92 1.72 10.96
C ILE A 348 -12.60 1.67 10.18
N TYR A 349 -12.05 2.83 9.85
CA TYR A 349 -10.79 2.92 9.10
C TYR A 349 -9.54 2.43 9.87
N MET A 350 -9.66 2.21 11.18
CA MET A 350 -8.60 1.61 11.99
C MET A 350 -8.69 0.08 12.01
N GLY A 351 -9.55 -0.52 11.18
CA GLY A 351 -9.71 -1.98 11.10
C GLY A 351 -10.59 -2.57 12.19
N SER A 352 -11.49 -1.79 12.79
CA SER A 352 -12.33 -2.23 13.91
C SER A 352 -13.19 -3.46 13.62
N VAL A 353 -13.40 -3.79 12.34
CA VAL A 353 -14.05 -5.03 11.89
C VAL A 353 -13.38 -6.31 12.41
N LEU A 354 -12.09 -6.26 12.76
CA LEU A 354 -11.33 -7.39 13.31
C LEU A 354 -11.08 -7.30 14.82
N ILE A 355 -11.55 -6.24 15.48
CA ILE A 355 -11.31 -6.02 16.91
C ILE A 355 -12.53 -6.54 17.68
N PRO A 356 -12.38 -7.57 18.53
CA PRO A 356 -13.48 -8.05 19.35
C PRO A 356 -13.95 -6.97 20.33
N ALA A 357 -15.27 -6.85 20.52
CA ALA A 357 -15.83 -5.87 21.45
C ALA A 357 -15.31 -6.04 22.90
N GLY A 358 -14.99 -7.27 23.31
CA GLY A 358 -14.42 -7.57 24.62
C GLY A 358 -12.94 -7.14 24.81
N ASP A 359 -12.28 -6.70 23.74
CA ASP A 359 -10.93 -6.14 23.81
C ASP A 359 -10.92 -4.62 23.92
N VAL A 360 -12.07 -3.98 23.74
CA VAL A 360 -12.23 -2.53 23.89
C VAL A 360 -12.74 -2.24 25.30
N ILE A 361 -11.89 -1.62 26.11
CA ILE A 361 -12.19 -1.29 27.50
C ILE A 361 -12.40 0.23 27.65
N SER A 362 -13.37 0.62 28.47
CA SER A 362 -13.62 2.03 28.81
C SER A 362 -12.87 2.48 30.07
N ALA A 363 -12.39 1.52 30.87
CA ALA A 363 -11.61 1.74 32.07
C ALA A 363 -10.62 0.58 32.28
N LEU A 364 -9.53 0.84 33.01
CA LEU A 364 -8.55 -0.19 33.33
C LEU A 364 -9.15 -1.26 34.27
N PRO A 365 -8.87 -2.56 34.05
CA PRO A 365 -9.36 -3.65 34.92
C PRO A 365 -8.81 -3.53 36.35
N ALA A 366 -9.67 -3.26 37.33
CA ALA A 366 -9.27 -2.98 38.71
C ALA A 366 -8.62 -4.18 39.45
N ASP A 367 -8.72 -5.38 38.89
CA ASP A 367 -8.16 -6.63 39.40
C ASP A 367 -6.72 -6.90 38.93
N ALA A 368 -6.16 -6.05 38.05
CA ALA A 368 -4.78 -6.17 37.63
C ALA A 368 -3.81 -5.59 38.67
N ASP A 369 -2.66 -6.23 38.87
CA ASP A 369 -1.60 -5.71 39.75
C ASP A 369 -0.71 -4.67 39.04
N ARG A 370 -0.49 -4.87 37.73
CA ARG A 370 0.37 -4.05 36.87
C ARG A 370 -0.20 -3.90 35.48
N TYR A 371 0.09 -2.77 34.85
CA TYR A 371 -0.29 -2.47 33.47
C TYR A 371 0.92 -2.20 32.61
N PHE A 372 1.05 -2.93 31.50
CA PHE A 372 1.91 -2.55 30.40
C PHE A 372 1.13 -1.64 29.46
N TRP A 373 1.70 -0.47 29.18
CA TRP A 373 1.08 0.57 28.40
C TRP A 373 1.90 0.84 27.15
N ILE A 374 1.32 0.57 25.98
CA ILE A 374 1.97 0.72 24.68
C ILE A 374 1.50 2.02 24.03
N GLU A 375 2.45 2.92 23.76
CA GLU A 375 2.20 4.20 23.09
C GLU A 375 2.93 4.28 21.75
N LEU A 376 2.28 4.90 20.77
CA LEU A 376 2.87 5.25 19.48
C LEU A 376 3.00 6.77 19.34
N HIS A 377 4.22 7.27 19.16
CA HIS A 377 4.53 8.69 19.24
C HIS A 377 3.91 9.56 18.14
N ASP A 378 3.64 8.96 16.98
CA ASP A 378 3.01 9.61 15.83
C ASP A 378 1.49 9.37 15.78
N SER A 379 0.89 8.91 16.88
CA SER A 379 -0.55 8.78 17.00
C SER A 379 -1.21 10.17 17.05
N PRO A 380 -2.37 10.36 16.39
CA PRO A 380 -3.18 11.56 16.56
C PRO A 380 -3.87 11.64 17.94
N THR A 381 -3.86 10.57 18.72
CA THR A 381 -4.48 10.49 20.05
C THR A 381 -3.61 11.23 21.07
N GLU A 382 -4.22 12.12 21.87
CA GLU A 382 -3.50 12.86 22.91
C GLU A 382 -2.89 11.92 23.95
N ARG A 383 -1.59 12.10 24.24
CA ARG A 383 -0.88 11.33 25.26
C ARG A 383 -1.41 11.67 26.64
N HIS A 384 -1.82 10.65 27.37
CA HIS A 384 -2.21 10.79 28.76
C HIS A 384 -1.43 9.75 29.58
N PRO A 385 -0.37 10.16 30.30
CA PRO A 385 0.23 9.25 31.26
C PRO A 385 -0.85 8.81 32.24
N LEU A 386 -0.90 7.50 32.52
CA LEU A 386 -1.86 6.99 33.48
C LEU A 386 -1.60 7.64 34.84
N PRO A 387 -2.64 8.00 35.62
CA PRO A 387 -2.51 8.55 36.97
C PRO A 387 -2.14 7.44 37.98
N LEU A 388 -1.16 6.62 37.64
CA LEU A 388 -0.68 5.46 38.37
C LEU A 388 0.84 5.56 38.58
N PRO A 389 1.40 4.94 39.63
CA PRO A 389 2.85 4.90 39.82
C PRO A 389 3.56 4.23 38.64
N LEU A 390 4.48 4.96 37.99
CA LEU A 390 5.34 4.46 36.93
C LEU A 390 6.52 3.68 37.53
N LEU A 391 6.66 2.41 37.16
CA LEU A 391 7.73 1.53 37.63
C LEU A 391 8.93 1.50 36.67
N ASP A 392 8.65 1.44 35.36
CA ASP A 392 9.67 1.39 34.31
C ASP A 392 9.12 2.01 33.03
N GLU A 393 9.99 2.61 32.21
CA GLU A 393 9.65 3.13 30.90
C GLU A 393 10.80 2.92 29.92
N ARG A 394 10.47 2.39 28.74
CA ARG A 394 11.46 2.11 27.71
C ARG A 394 10.97 2.50 26.32
N ALA A 395 11.83 3.21 25.58
CA ALA A 395 11.58 3.61 24.21
C ALA A 395 12.08 2.56 23.20
N PHE A 396 11.30 2.35 22.14
CA PHE A 396 11.54 1.46 21.01
C PHE A 396 11.30 2.23 19.70
N GLY A 397 12.24 3.11 19.35
CA GLY A 397 12.08 4.02 18.21
C GLY A 397 10.93 5.01 18.44
N LYS A 398 9.82 4.82 17.73
CA LYS A 398 8.60 5.64 17.87
C LYS A 398 7.58 5.05 18.86
N LEU A 399 7.90 3.93 19.48
CA LEU A 399 7.05 3.30 20.48
C LEU A 399 7.61 3.60 21.88
N THR A 400 6.74 3.76 22.86
CA THR A 400 7.10 3.71 24.27
C THR A 400 6.33 2.58 24.93
N LEU A 401 7.01 1.81 25.77
CA LEU A 401 6.40 0.86 26.69
C LEU A 401 6.60 1.39 28.11
N SER A 402 5.50 1.66 28.81
CA SER A 402 5.50 2.11 30.20
C SER A 402 4.85 1.03 31.08
N LEU A 403 5.46 0.74 32.23
CA LEU A 403 4.96 -0.24 33.20
C LEU A 403 4.45 0.49 34.43
N TYR A 404 3.16 0.37 34.70
CA TYR A 404 2.49 1.00 35.83
C TYR A 404 2.09 -0.02 36.90
N LEU A 405 2.06 0.42 38.16
CA LEU A 405 1.48 -0.31 39.29
C LEU A 405 0.06 0.17 39.58
N THR A 406 -0.81 -0.71 40.06
CA THR A 406 -2.18 -0.33 40.43
C THR A 406 -2.24 0.49 41.73
N HIS A 407 -1.26 0.30 42.63
CA HIS A 407 -1.16 0.95 43.95
C HIS A 407 0.25 1.42 44.27
#